data_AF-A0A2E6PTN0-F1
#
_entry.id   AF-A0A2E6PTN0-F1
#
_cell.length_a   1.000
_cell.length_b   1.000
_cell.length_c   1.000
_cell.angle_alpha   90.00
_cell.angle_beta   90.00
_cell.angle_gamma   90.00
#
_symmetry.space_group_name_H-M   'P 1'
#
loop_
_entity.id
_entity.type
_entity.pdbx_description
1 polymer ?
#
loop_
_entity_poly.entity_id
_entity_poly.type
_entity_poly.pdbx_seq_one_letter_code
_entity_poly.pdbx_strand_id
1 'polypeptide(L)'
;MGEIIHLSKFRSHAAQLCTELSQASEMDNQRITAIRDHVEHLLDTMTREEDLPLTIAMSAGRFAAMRMFQLQGRAETLAFIDQCITTAELCDDIVRNLDEDA
;
A
#
# COMPACT_ATOMS: atom_id res chain seq x y z
N MET A 1 40.35 29.43 21.12
CA MET A 1 40.66 28.89 19.78
C MET A 1 39.41 28.17 19.31
N GLY A 2 38.63 28.76 18.40
CA GLY A 2 37.39 28.16 17.90
C GLY A 2 37.66 27.32 16.65
N GLU A 3 37.23 26.07 16.65
CA GLU A 3 37.28 25.20 15.47
C GLU A 3 36.30 25.70 14.40
N ILE A 4 36.78 25.83 13.17
CA ILE A 4 36.00 26.28 12.03
C ILE A 4 35.32 25.04 11.43
N ILE A 5 33.99 24.95 11.54
CA ILE A 5 33.22 23.87 10.92
C ILE A 5 33.10 24.14 9.42
N HIS A 6 33.73 23.30 8.60
CA HIS A 6 33.60 23.34 7.16
C HIS A 6 32.26 22.73 6.70
N LEU A 7 31.23 23.58 6.69
CA LEU A 7 29.85 23.27 6.25
C LEU A 7 29.77 22.64 4.84
N SER A 8 30.75 22.89 3.97
CA SER A 8 30.81 22.30 2.63
C SER A 8 31.01 20.78 2.63
N LYS A 9 31.78 20.23 3.59
CA LYS A 9 31.98 18.78 3.74
C LYS A 9 30.74 18.09 4.32
N PHE A 10 29.97 18.80 5.15
CA PHE A 10 28.70 18.29 5.66
C PHE A 10 27.63 18.19 4.58
N ARG A 11 27.62 19.13 3.62
CA ARG A 11 26.62 19.16 2.54
C ARG A 11 26.74 17.98 1.58
N SER A 12 27.97 17.54 1.26
CA SER A 12 28.19 16.34 0.43
C SER A 12 27.77 15.05 1.13
N HIS A 13 28.03 14.94 2.43
CA HIS A 13 27.66 13.76 3.21
C HIS A 13 26.15 13.67 3.43
N ALA A 14 25.48 14.80 3.67
CA ALA A 14 24.02 14.87 3.77
C ALA A 14 23.33 14.48 2.45
N ALA A 15 23.86 14.90 1.30
CA ALA A 15 23.31 14.54 -0.01
C ALA A 15 23.45 13.04 -0.33
N GLN A 16 24.58 12.42 0.05
CA GLN A 16 24.78 10.98 -0.06
C GLN A 16 23.78 10.20 0.80
N LEU A 17 23.62 10.60 2.07
CA LEU A 17 22.68 9.95 3.00
C LEU A 17 21.22 10.04 2.52
N CYS A 18 20.80 11.20 2.00
CA CYS A 18 19.46 11.37 1.43
C CYS A 18 19.23 10.49 0.19
N THR A 19 20.26 10.26 -0.61
CA THR A 19 20.17 9.41 -1.81
C THR A 19 20.06 7.94 -1.42
N GLU A 20 20.84 7.49 -0.43
CA GLU A 20 20.78 6.13 0.11
C GLU A 20 19.45 5.83 0.82
N LEU A 21 18.91 6.78 1.59
CA LEU A 21 17.59 6.67 2.21
C LEU A 21 16.46 6.61 1.17
N SER A 22 16.58 7.40 0.09
CA SER A 22 15.60 7.37 -1.00
C SER A 22 15.63 6.04 -1.76
N GLN A 23 16.82 5.51 -2.04
CA GLN A 23 16.98 4.20 -2.70
C GLN A 23 16.52 3.03 -1.81
N ALA A 24 16.79 3.07 -0.50
CA ALA A 24 16.27 2.10 0.45
C ALA A 24 14.73 2.16 0.51
N SER A 25 14.16 3.37 0.52
CA SER A 25 12.71 3.58 0.46
C SER A 25 12.08 3.09 -0.85
N GLU A 26 12.74 3.29 -2.00
CA GLU A 26 12.27 2.78 -3.29
C GLU A 26 12.27 1.24 -3.33
N MET A 27 13.32 0.60 -2.83
CA MET A 27 13.40 -0.86 -2.75
C MET A 27 12.34 -1.43 -1.80
N ASP A 28 12.08 -0.76 -0.67
CA ASP A 28 11.05 -1.16 0.28
C ASP A 28 9.65 -1.00 -0.33
N ASN A 29 9.39 0.08 -1.07
CA ASN A 29 8.13 0.28 -1.80
C ASN A 29 7.91 -0.78 -2.89
N GLN A 30 8.96 -1.15 -3.64
CA GLN A 30 8.89 -2.23 -4.63
C GLN A 30 8.55 -3.57 -3.98
N ARG A 31 9.14 -3.87 -2.82
CA ARG A 31 8.83 -5.09 -2.07
C ARG A 31 7.39 -5.11 -1.58
N ILE A 32 6.89 -4.00 -1.02
CA ILE A 32 5.50 -3.87 -0.57
C ILE A 32 4.54 -4.10 -1.74
N THR A 33 4.84 -3.47 -2.88
CA THR A 33 4.06 -3.60 -4.11
C THR A 33 4.05 -5.05 -4.60
N ALA A 34 5.22 -5.69 -4.68
CA ALA A 34 5.32 -7.09 -5.11
C ALA A 34 4.54 -8.06 -4.21
N ILE A 35 4.53 -7.83 -2.89
CA ILE A 35 3.74 -8.63 -1.95
C ILE A 35 2.24 -8.44 -2.20
N ARG A 36 1.79 -7.18 -2.36
CA ARG A 36 0.39 -6.88 -2.65
C ARG A 36 -0.05 -7.57 -3.94
N ASP A 37 0.68 -7.36 -5.03
CA ASP A 37 0.33 -7.89 -6.34
C ASP A 37 0.31 -9.43 -6.33
N HIS A 38 1.22 -10.06 -5.57
CA HIS A 38 1.21 -11.51 -5.38
C HIS A 38 -0.03 -12.01 -4.62
N VAL A 39 -0.44 -11.33 -3.56
CA VAL A 39 -1.65 -11.66 -2.79
C VAL A 39 -2.90 -11.48 -3.65
N GLU A 40 -2.99 -10.39 -4.41
CA GLU A 40 -4.11 -10.14 -5.32
C GLU A 40 -4.20 -11.21 -6.41
N HIS A 41 -3.07 -11.58 -7.02
CA HIS A 41 -3.02 -12.64 -8.03
C HIS A 41 -3.46 -14.01 -7.47
N LEU A 42 -3.06 -14.33 -6.24
CA LEU A 42 -3.49 -15.57 -5.58
C LEU A 42 -5.01 -15.58 -5.37
N LEU A 43 -5.58 -14.49 -4.87
CA LEU A 43 -7.02 -14.40 -4.61
C LEU A 43 -7.84 -14.45 -5.91
N ASP A 44 -7.36 -13.80 -6.99
CA ASP A 44 -7.99 -13.86 -8.31
C ASP A 44 -7.94 -15.28 -8.88
N THR A 45 -6.79 -15.96 -8.76
CA THR A 45 -6.64 -17.37 -9.20
C THR A 45 -7.63 -18.28 -8.47
N MET A 46 -7.71 -18.19 -7.13
CA MET A 46 -8.67 -18.96 -6.34
C MET A 46 -10.12 -18.64 -6.75
N THR A 47 -10.41 -17.38 -7.06
CA THR A 47 -11.75 -16.95 -7.48
C THR A 47 -12.17 -17.60 -8.79
N ARG A 48 -11.23 -17.75 -9.73
CA ARG A 48 -11.46 -18.42 -11.01
C ARG A 48 -11.59 -19.93 -10.87
N GLU A 49 -10.88 -20.54 -9.92
CA GLU A 49 -10.88 -22.00 -9.71
C GLU A 49 -12.12 -22.51 -8.98
N GLU A 50 -12.57 -21.80 -7.93
CA GLU A 50 -13.64 -22.27 -7.04
C GLU A 50 -15.04 -21.74 -7.40
N ASP A 51 -15.16 -20.78 -8.34
CA ASP A 51 -16.42 -20.11 -8.73
C ASP A 51 -17.24 -19.53 -7.55
N LEU A 52 -16.54 -19.17 -6.46
CA LEU A 52 -17.13 -18.63 -5.23
C LEU A 52 -16.49 -17.29 -4.84
N PRO A 53 -16.60 -16.24 -5.68
CA PRO A 53 -15.92 -14.95 -5.48
C PRO A 53 -16.24 -14.30 -4.13
N LEU A 54 -17.51 -14.34 -3.71
CA LEU A 54 -17.94 -13.74 -2.45
C LEU A 54 -17.31 -14.45 -1.23
N THR A 55 -17.26 -15.78 -1.23
CA THR A 55 -16.69 -16.56 -0.13
C THR A 55 -15.20 -16.27 0.05
N ILE A 56 -14.46 -16.16 -1.07
CA ILE A 56 -13.03 -15.83 -1.06
C ILE A 56 -12.81 -14.41 -0.55
N ALA A 57 -13.57 -13.44 -1.06
CA ALA A 57 -13.49 -12.05 -0.61
C ALA A 57 -13.79 -11.91 0.89
N MET A 58 -14.87 -12.55 1.38
CA MET A 58 -15.21 -12.53 2.80
C MET A 58 -14.14 -13.19 3.68
N SER A 59 -13.56 -14.29 3.22
CA SER A 59 -12.51 -15.01 3.96
C SER A 59 -11.22 -14.19 4.05
N ALA A 60 -10.79 -13.60 2.92
CA ALA A 60 -9.64 -12.70 2.86
C ALA A 60 -9.86 -11.45 3.73
N GLY A 61 -11.04 -10.82 3.62
CA GLY A 61 -11.43 -9.66 4.42
C GLY A 61 -11.45 -9.96 5.91
N ARG A 62 -11.99 -11.12 6.32
CA ARG A 62 -11.96 -11.56 7.73
C ARG A 62 -10.53 -11.70 8.25
N PHE A 63 -9.66 -12.36 7.50
CA PHE A 63 -8.25 -12.51 7.89
C PHE A 63 -7.56 -11.15 8.01
N ALA A 64 -7.70 -10.29 6.99
CA ALA A 64 -7.07 -8.97 6.95
C ALA A 64 -7.54 -8.09 8.12
N ALA A 65 -8.84 -7.98 8.35
CA ALA A 65 -9.40 -7.16 9.42
C ALA A 65 -8.93 -7.63 10.80
N MET A 66 -8.96 -8.95 11.05
CA MET A 66 -8.47 -9.51 12.32
C MET A 66 -6.97 -9.26 12.51
N ARG A 67 -6.17 -9.42 11.45
CA ARG A 67 -4.72 -9.26 11.53
C ARG A 67 -4.31 -7.79 11.70
N MET A 68 -4.95 -6.87 10.99
CA MET A 68 -4.73 -5.43 11.13
C MET A 68 -5.11 -4.95 12.53
N PHE A 69 -6.24 -5.43 13.08
CA PHE A 69 -6.64 -5.09 14.44
C PHE A 69 -5.58 -5.51 15.47
N GLN A 70 -5.00 -6.71 15.31
CA GLN A 70 -3.93 -7.19 16.19
C GLN A 70 -2.63 -6.38 16.09
N LEU A 71 -2.31 -5.84 14.91
CA LEU A 71 -1.04 -5.15 14.65
C LEU A 71 -1.11 -3.64 14.92
N GLN A 72 -2.24 -3.00 14.63
CA GLN A 72 -2.39 -1.54 14.59
C GLN A 72 -3.52 -1.02 15.47
N GLY A 73 -4.43 -1.89 15.92
CA GLY A 73 -5.58 -1.53 16.75
C GLY A 73 -6.82 -1.13 15.95
N ARG A 74 -7.88 -0.76 16.68
CA ARG A 74 -9.22 -0.57 16.13
C ARG A 74 -9.33 0.61 15.16
N ALA A 75 -8.78 1.76 15.55
CA ALA A 75 -8.97 3.00 14.80
C ALA A 75 -8.35 2.88 13.40
N GLU A 76 -7.10 2.46 13.32
CA GLU A 76 -6.39 2.34 12.04
C GLU A 76 -6.97 1.25 11.14
N THR A 77 -7.42 0.14 11.73
CA THR A 77 -8.10 -0.91 10.95
C THR A 77 -9.38 -0.39 10.30
N LEU A 78 -10.19 0.37 11.03
CA LEU A 78 -11.42 0.93 10.47
C LEU A 78 -11.13 1.99 9.41
N ALA A 79 -10.14 2.85 9.66
CA ALA A 79 -9.72 3.86 8.69
C ALA A 79 -9.24 3.22 7.37
N PHE A 80 -8.46 2.13 7.46
CA PHE A 80 -8.02 1.39 6.28
C PHE A 80 -9.20 0.78 5.51
N ILE A 81 -10.13 0.11 6.19
CA ILE A 81 -11.29 -0.51 5.53
C ILE A 81 -12.20 0.55 4.89
N ASP A 82 -12.39 1.70 5.54
CA ASP A 82 -13.14 2.84 5.01
C ASP A 82 -12.51 3.39 3.71
N GLN A 83 -11.16 3.49 3.68
CA GLN A 83 -10.43 3.85 2.47
C GLN A 83 -10.62 2.84 1.34
N CYS A 84 -10.63 1.53 1.64
CA CYS A 84 -10.91 0.50 0.64
C CYS A 84 -12.31 0.65 0.03
N ILE A 85 -13.32 0.92 0.86
CA ILE A 85 -14.71 1.14 0.41
C ILE A 85 -14.78 2.39 -0.47
N THR A 86 -14.23 3.52 0.01
CA THR A 86 -14.17 4.78 -0.74
C THR A 86 -13.50 4.59 -2.10
N THR A 87 -12.40 3.81 -2.15
CA THR A 87 -11.70 3.53 -3.41
C THR A 87 -12.57 2.73 -4.38
N ALA A 88 -13.34 1.75 -3.88
CA ALA A 88 -14.26 0.98 -4.71
C ALA A 88 -15.41 1.85 -5.25
N GLU A 89 -15.99 2.71 -4.41
CA GLU A 89 -17.03 3.67 -4.83
C GLU A 89 -16.52 4.61 -5.92
N LEU A 90 -15.30 5.14 -5.77
CA LEU A 90 -14.67 5.97 -6.79
C LEU A 90 -14.46 5.22 -8.11
N CYS A 91 -14.02 3.97 -8.05
CA CYS A 91 -13.88 3.14 -9.25
C CYS A 91 -15.23 2.94 -9.95
N ASP A 92 -16.30 2.65 -9.22
CA ASP A 92 -17.64 2.49 -9.77
C ASP A 92 -18.15 3.80 -10.42
N ASP A 93 -17.93 4.94 -9.76
CA ASP A 93 -18.31 6.25 -10.29
C ASP A 93 -17.54 6.59 -11.58
N ILE A 94 -16.23 6.30 -11.64
CA ILE A 94 -15.43 6.52 -12.85
C ILE A 94 -15.97 5.67 -14.01
N VAL A 95 -16.27 4.40 -13.77
CA VAL A 95 -16.83 3.49 -14.79
C VAL A 95 -18.16 4.04 -15.32
N ARG A 96 -19.06 4.48 -14.43
CA ARG A 96 -20.35 5.06 -14.84
C ARG A 96 -20.20 6.30 -15.71
N ASN A 97 -19.31 7.23 -15.35
CA ASN A 97 -19.09 8.44 -16.15
C ASN A 97 -18.54 8.10 -17.55
N LEU A 98 -17.68 7.09 -17.67
CA LEU A 98 -17.16 6.63 -18.96
C LEU A 98 -18.24 6.01 -19.85
N ASP A 99 -19.20 5.31 -19.26
CA ASP A 99 -20.34 4.72 -20.00
C ASP A 99 -21.38 5.78 -20.42
N GLU A 100 -21.47 6.92 -19.72
CA GLU A 100 -22.35 8.04 -20.08
C GLU A 100 -21.82 8.91 -21.24
N ASP A 101 -20.51 8.89 -21.48
CA ASP A 101 -19.83 9.62 -22.56
C ASP A 101 -19.71 8.82 -23.90
N ALA A 102 -20.26 7.59 -23.96
CA ALA A 102 -20.15 6.65 -25.08
C ALA A 102 -21.38 6.58 -26.02
#